data_AF-A0A932WNR6-F1
#
_entry.id   AF-A0A932WNR6-F1
#
_cell.length_a   1.000
_cell.length_b   1.000
_cell.length_c   1.000
_cell.angle_alpha   90.00
_cell.angle_beta   90.00
_cell.angle_gamma   90.00
#
_symmetry.space_group_name_H-M   'P 1'
#
loop_
_entity.id
_entity.type
_entity.pdbx_description
1 polymer ?
#
loop_
_entity_poly.entity_id
_entity_poly.type
_entity_poly.pdbx_seq_one_letter_code
_entity_poly.pdbx_strand_id
1 'polypeptide(L)'
;MTPADDSTWRLPPIAVLLAAVLLVACAEIGGASMARFKLELARWARGAMLARPAVHGLVGVRDVDEPILDEALVKFDAGLRLFHMHAEGMGAVIVTTTLVATTLVRGAGARRLIVALITVGGAGYPLGYLLWSALIPRLGVESAKNTAEWLVWAPFGGAALVGLWMLTGAVAMRLVRR
;
A
#
# COMPACT_ATOMS: atom_id res chain seq x y z
N MET A 1 18.44 41.00 0.88
CA MET A 1 17.70 39.71 0.93
C MET A 1 16.24 40.03 0.69
N THR A 2 15.74 39.79 -0.52
CA THR A 2 14.30 39.90 -0.83
C THR A 2 13.54 38.86 0.00
N PRO A 3 12.33 39.18 0.50
CA PRO A 3 11.50 38.20 1.17
C PRO A 3 11.26 37.05 0.19
N ALA A 4 11.54 35.83 0.62
CA ALA A 4 11.24 34.66 -0.18
C ALA A 4 9.76 34.73 -0.56
N ASP A 5 9.49 34.68 -1.86
CA ASP A 5 8.15 34.70 -2.42
C ASP A 5 7.35 33.52 -1.83
N ASP A 6 6.57 33.79 -0.78
CA ASP A 6 5.80 32.81 0.00
C ASP A 6 4.69 32.14 -0.84
N SER A 7 4.57 32.51 -2.13
CA SER A 7 3.65 31.96 -3.12
C SER A 7 4.22 30.78 -3.93
N THR A 8 5.54 30.54 -3.91
CA THR A 8 6.17 29.54 -4.78
C THR A 8 6.19 28.14 -4.15
N TRP A 9 5.38 27.24 -4.71
CA TRP A 9 5.38 25.82 -4.35
C TRP A 9 6.66 25.10 -4.82
N ARG A 10 7.22 24.26 -3.94
CA ARG A 10 8.48 23.54 -4.20
C ARG A 10 8.20 22.09 -4.58
N LEU A 11 8.74 21.66 -5.72
CA LEU A 11 8.63 20.29 -6.19
C LEU A 11 9.14 19.27 -5.15
N PRO A 12 8.50 18.08 -5.06
CA PRO A 12 9.06 16.96 -4.31
C PRO A 12 10.45 16.56 -4.83
N PRO A 13 11.32 15.96 -4.00
CA PRO A 13 12.58 15.41 -4.46
C PRO A 13 12.36 14.38 -5.58
N ILE A 14 13.26 14.33 -6.57
CA ILE A 14 13.10 13.44 -7.73
C ILE A 14 12.96 11.96 -7.36
N ALA A 15 13.64 11.51 -6.30
CA ALA A 15 13.52 10.15 -5.79
C ALA A 15 12.10 9.83 -5.27
N VAL A 16 11.43 10.83 -4.70
CA VAL A 16 10.04 10.70 -4.22
C VAL A 16 9.08 10.63 -5.41
N LEU A 17 9.29 11.49 -6.43
CA LEU A 17 8.51 11.44 -7.66
C LEU A 17 8.67 10.09 -8.36
N LEU A 18 9.90 9.58 -8.47
CA LEU A 18 10.17 8.26 -9.03
C LEU A 18 9.45 7.16 -8.25
N ALA A 19 9.51 7.18 -6.91
CA ALA A 19 8.80 6.19 -6.09
C ALA A 19 7.29 6.23 -6.32
N ALA A 20 6.69 7.43 -6.39
CA ALA A 20 5.26 7.58 -6.66
C ALA A 20 4.88 7.10 -8.07
N VAL A 21 5.65 7.48 -9.10
CA VAL A 21 5.40 7.06 -10.49
C VAL A 21 5.56 5.55 -10.65
N LEU A 22 6.58 4.95 -10.05
CA LEU A 22 6.77 3.49 -10.05
C LEU A 22 5.61 2.79 -9.35
N LEU A 23 5.13 3.32 -8.23
CA LEU A 23 4.01 2.74 -7.50
C LEU A 23 2.72 2.75 -8.35
N VAL A 24 2.43 3.87 -9.03
CA VAL A 24 1.31 3.98 -9.97
C VAL A 24 1.49 3.02 -11.14
N ALA A 25 2.68 2.95 -11.75
CA ALA A 25 2.95 2.02 -12.85
C ALA A 25 2.73 0.55 -12.43
N CYS A 26 3.18 0.17 -11.23
CA CYS A 26 2.92 -1.15 -10.66
C CYS A 26 1.41 -1.38 -10.41
N ALA A 27 0.68 -0.35 -9.96
CA ALA A 27 -0.76 -0.42 -9.77
C ALA A 27 -1.48 -0.68 -11.09
N GLU A 28 -1.12 0.03 -12.16
CA GLU A 28 -1.70 -0.15 -13.50
C GLU A 28 -1.41 -1.54 -14.06
N ILE A 29 -0.18 -2.03 -13.91
CA ILE A 29 0.18 -3.40 -14.30
C ILE A 29 -0.65 -4.41 -13.51
N GLY A 30 -0.85 -4.19 -12.21
CA GLY A 30 -1.70 -5.01 -11.36
C GLY A 30 -3.16 -5.02 -11.82
N GLY A 31 -3.72 -3.85 -12.07
CA GLY A 31 -5.08 -3.65 -12.61
C GLY A 31 -5.28 -4.36 -13.95
N ALA A 32 -4.39 -4.10 -14.91
CA ALA A 32 -4.41 -4.72 -16.23
C ALA A 32 -4.26 -6.25 -16.16
N SER A 33 -3.40 -6.75 -15.26
CA SER A 33 -3.20 -8.19 -15.07
C SER A 33 -4.47 -8.87 -14.54
N MET A 34 -5.14 -8.26 -13.55
CA MET A 34 -6.42 -8.76 -13.05
C MET A 34 -7.52 -8.76 -14.12
N ALA A 35 -7.55 -7.76 -14.99
CA ALA A 35 -8.52 -7.70 -16.08
C ALA A 35 -8.23 -8.76 -17.16
N ARG A 36 -6.96 -8.90 -17.57
CA ARG A 36 -6.55 -9.78 -18.66
C ARG A 36 -6.51 -11.26 -18.28
N PHE A 37 -6.10 -11.57 -17.06
CA PHE A 37 -5.77 -12.92 -16.60
C PHE A 37 -6.67 -13.40 -15.44
N LYS A 38 -7.87 -12.82 -15.29
CA LYS A 38 -8.79 -13.12 -14.17
C LYS A 38 -9.01 -14.62 -13.97
N LEU A 39 -9.32 -15.32 -15.07
CA LEU A 39 -9.64 -16.75 -15.04
C LEU A 39 -8.40 -17.60 -14.77
N GLU A 40 -7.26 -17.24 -15.34
CA GLU A 40 -5.98 -17.90 -15.12
C GLU A 40 -5.54 -17.79 -13.65
N LEU A 41 -5.63 -16.59 -13.07
CA LEU A 41 -5.28 -16.33 -11.68
C LEU A 41 -6.18 -17.10 -10.72
N ALA A 42 -7.50 -17.09 -10.93
CA ALA A 42 -8.45 -17.84 -10.11
C ALA A 42 -8.20 -19.36 -10.19
N ARG A 43 -8.00 -19.90 -11.40
CA ARG A 43 -7.68 -21.32 -11.60
C ARG A 43 -6.37 -21.70 -10.93
N TRP A 44 -5.33 -20.88 -11.09
CA TRP A 44 -4.04 -21.10 -10.44
C TRP A 44 -4.16 -21.09 -8.91
N ALA A 45 -4.82 -20.08 -8.34
CA ALA A 45 -4.98 -19.95 -6.90
C ALA A 45 -5.76 -21.14 -6.34
N ARG A 46 -6.87 -21.51 -6.98
CA ARG A 46 -7.69 -22.67 -6.58
C ARG A 46 -6.90 -23.97 -6.64
N GLY A 47 -6.16 -24.21 -7.72
CA GLY A 47 -5.31 -25.40 -7.85
C GLY A 47 -4.24 -25.46 -6.75
N ALA A 48 -3.64 -24.32 -6.40
CA ALA A 48 -2.66 -24.24 -5.32
C ALA A 48 -3.28 -24.47 -3.93
N MET A 49 -4.53 -24.05 -3.71
CA MET A 49 -5.27 -24.31 -2.47
C MET A 49 -5.64 -25.80 -2.34
N LEU A 50 -6.19 -26.40 -3.41
CA LEU A 50 -6.54 -27.82 -3.46
C LEU A 50 -5.34 -28.74 -3.25
N ALA A 51 -4.14 -28.32 -3.68
CA ALA A 51 -2.91 -29.04 -3.42
C ALA A 51 -2.46 -29.01 -1.93
N ARG A 52 -3.15 -28.24 -1.07
CA ARG A 52 -2.80 -28.02 0.34
C ARG A 52 -4.03 -28.10 1.26
N PRO A 53 -4.76 -29.23 1.27
CA PRO A 53 -6.03 -29.34 1.98
C PRO A 53 -5.91 -29.02 3.48
N ALA A 54 -4.84 -29.47 4.15
CA ALA A 54 -4.61 -29.21 5.57
C ALA A 54 -4.44 -27.72 5.92
N VAL A 55 -3.88 -26.92 5.00
CA VAL A 55 -3.70 -25.47 5.21
C VAL A 55 -5.05 -24.75 5.18
N HIS A 56 -5.95 -25.22 4.31
CA HIS A 56 -7.26 -24.61 4.09
C HIS A 56 -8.38 -25.30 4.88
N GLY A 57 -8.07 -26.34 5.67
CA GLY A 57 -9.08 -27.08 6.44
C GLY A 57 -10.04 -27.91 5.59
N LEU A 58 -9.62 -28.33 4.39
CA LEU A 58 -10.45 -29.13 3.49
C LEU A 58 -10.54 -30.58 3.97
N VAL A 59 -11.75 -31.12 3.97
CA VAL A 59 -12.08 -32.45 4.50
C VAL A 59 -12.44 -33.47 3.41
N GLY A 60 -12.47 -33.05 2.14
CA GLY A 60 -12.81 -33.90 0.99
C GLY A 60 -14.31 -34.00 0.72
N VAL A 61 -15.14 -33.24 1.44
CA VAL A 61 -16.59 -33.20 1.24
C VAL A 61 -16.92 -31.91 0.50
N ARG A 62 -17.38 -32.03 -0.75
CA ARG A 62 -17.60 -30.88 -1.65
C ARG A 62 -18.44 -29.77 -1.01
N ASP A 63 -19.57 -30.11 -0.40
CA ASP A 63 -20.49 -29.12 0.14
C ASP A 63 -19.93 -28.39 1.39
N VAL A 64 -18.85 -28.91 1.98
CA VAL A 64 -18.09 -28.28 3.08
C VAL A 64 -16.87 -27.51 2.54
N ASP A 65 -16.15 -28.09 1.59
CA ASP A 65 -14.90 -27.54 1.06
C ASP A 65 -15.12 -26.36 0.10
N GLU A 66 -16.21 -26.37 -0.67
CA GLU A 66 -16.48 -25.36 -1.69
C GLU A 66 -16.64 -23.95 -1.10
N PRO A 67 -17.44 -23.73 -0.03
CA PRO A 67 -17.54 -22.41 0.61
C PRO A 67 -16.20 -21.90 1.16
N ILE A 68 -15.35 -22.80 1.67
CA ILE A 68 -14.03 -22.46 2.23
C ILE A 68 -13.10 -21.99 1.10
N LEU A 69 -13.08 -22.74 -0.01
CA LEU A 69 -12.29 -22.38 -1.19
C LEU A 69 -12.77 -21.07 -1.82
N ASP A 70 -14.08 -20.87 -1.90
CA ASP A 70 -14.68 -19.64 -2.44
C ASP A 70 -14.33 -18.43 -1.58
N GLU A 71 -14.39 -18.55 -0.26
CA GLU A 71 -13.94 -17.47 0.63
C GLU A 71 -12.46 -17.15 0.39
N ALA A 72 -11.59 -18.16 0.36
CA ALA A 72 -10.16 -17.98 0.14
C ALA A 72 -9.86 -17.32 -1.23
N LEU A 73 -10.59 -17.70 -2.28
CA LEU A 73 -10.50 -17.10 -3.61
C LEU A 73 -10.99 -15.66 -3.64
N VAL A 74 -12.08 -15.34 -2.94
CA VAL A 74 -12.58 -13.97 -2.79
C VAL A 74 -11.55 -13.10 -2.09
N LYS A 75 -10.89 -13.59 -1.02
CA LYS A 75 -9.84 -12.84 -0.32
C LYS A 75 -8.58 -12.67 -1.18
N PHE A 76 -8.22 -13.69 -1.95
CA PHE A 76 -7.12 -13.63 -2.91
C PHE A 76 -7.34 -12.52 -3.95
N ASP A 77 -8.51 -12.49 -4.59
CA ASP A 77 -8.89 -11.47 -5.57
C ASP A 77 -9.00 -10.08 -4.92
N ALA A 78 -9.59 -10.00 -3.72
CA ALA A 78 -9.67 -8.76 -2.96
C ALA A 78 -8.27 -8.17 -2.66
N GLY A 79 -7.29 -9.00 -2.32
CA GLY A 79 -5.91 -8.54 -2.10
C GLY A 79 -5.30 -7.91 -3.35
N LEU A 80 -5.51 -8.48 -4.54
CA LEU A 80 -5.02 -7.88 -5.79
C LEU A 80 -5.73 -6.55 -6.11
N ARG A 81 -7.05 -6.48 -5.91
CA ARG A 81 -7.82 -5.23 -6.11
C ARG A 81 -7.40 -4.14 -5.14
N LEU A 82 -7.22 -4.49 -3.87
CA LEU A 82 -6.78 -3.56 -2.84
C LEU A 82 -5.36 -3.07 -3.12
N PHE A 83 -4.46 -3.93 -3.61
CA PHE A 83 -3.14 -3.50 -4.08
C PHE A 83 -3.26 -2.45 -5.19
N HIS A 84 -4.02 -2.72 -6.26
CA HIS A 84 -4.21 -1.79 -7.37
C HIS A 84 -4.73 -0.42 -6.87
N MET A 85 -5.86 -0.41 -6.16
CA MET A 85 -6.49 0.83 -5.68
C MET A 85 -5.59 1.61 -4.71
N HIS A 86 -4.95 0.93 -3.77
CA HIS A 86 -4.10 1.61 -2.77
C HIS A 86 -2.77 2.06 -3.35
N ALA A 87 -2.15 1.29 -4.24
CA ALA A 87 -0.89 1.70 -4.87
C ALA A 87 -1.11 2.94 -5.74
N GLU A 88 -2.18 2.98 -6.53
CA GLU A 88 -2.54 4.16 -7.33
C GLU A 88 -2.81 5.37 -6.43
N GLY A 89 -3.70 5.22 -5.44
CA GLY A 89 -4.04 6.29 -4.50
C GLY A 89 -2.85 6.79 -3.69
N MET A 90 -1.98 5.89 -3.22
CA MET A 90 -0.81 6.28 -2.44
C MET A 90 0.24 7.02 -3.28
N GLY A 91 0.34 6.77 -4.58
CA GLY A 91 1.16 7.58 -5.48
C GLY A 91 0.76 9.06 -5.42
N ALA A 92 -0.55 9.34 -5.50
CA ALA A 92 -1.08 10.70 -5.40
C ALA A 92 -0.89 11.31 -4.00
N VAL A 93 -1.11 10.52 -2.93
CA VAL A 93 -0.89 10.95 -1.54
C VAL A 93 0.57 11.34 -1.32
N ILE A 94 1.52 10.52 -1.75
CA ILE A 94 2.97 10.79 -1.61
C ILE A 94 3.32 12.10 -2.31
N VAL A 95 2.92 12.28 -3.57
CA VAL A 95 3.23 13.51 -4.33
C VAL A 95 2.67 14.74 -3.62
N THR A 96 1.39 14.70 -3.27
CA THR A 96 0.69 15.87 -2.70
C THR A 96 1.24 16.24 -1.33
N THR A 97 1.41 15.26 -0.45
CA THR A 97 1.83 15.52 0.93
C THR A 97 3.30 15.89 1.01
N THR A 98 4.15 15.33 0.13
CA THR A 98 5.57 15.72 0.09
C THR A 98 5.76 17.09 -0.56
N LEU A 99 4.92 17.49 -1.53
CA LEU A 99 4.84 18.86 -2.05
C LEU A 99 4.51 19.87 -0.93
N VAL A 100 3.54 19.53 -0.07
CA VAL A 100 3.20 20.34 1.12
C VAL A 100 4.38 20.38 2.10
N ALA A 101 4.99 19.23 2.40
CA ALA A 101 6.10 19.15 3.33
C ALA A 101 7.33 19.95 2.83
N THR A 102 7.66 19.87 1.54
CA THR A 102 8.80 20.59 0.96
C THR A 102 8.62 22.09 0.96
N THR A 103 7.38 22.54 0.80
CA THR A 103 7.03 23.97 0.72
C THR A 103 6.86 24.59 2.10
N LEU A 104 6.16 23.91 3.01
CA LEU A 104 5.70 24.51 4.26
C LEU A 104 6.56 24.21 5.48
N VAL A 105 7.33 23.11 5.49
CA VAL A 105 8.14 22.71 6.64
C VAL A 105 9.52 23.39 6.58
N ARG A 106 9.74 24.35 7.51
CA ARG A 106 10.99 25.13 7.59
C ARG A 106 12.19 24.32 8.05
N GLY A 107 12.03 23.48 9.07
CA GLY A 107 13.11 22.69 9.65
C GLY A 107 13.62 21.61 8.69
N ALA A 108 14.89 21.66 8.29
CA ALA A 108 15.46 20.72 7.32
C ALA A 108 15.40 19.25 7.79
N GLY A 109 15.68 19.00 9.08
CA GLY A 109 15.59 17.67 9.68
C GLY A 109 14.15 17.14 9.72
N ALA A 110 13.22 17.94 10.25
CA ALA A 110 11.79 17.59 10.29
C ALA A 110 11.22 17.33 8.89
N ARG A 111 11.54 18.20 7.92
CA ARG A 111 11.12 18.01 6.52
C ARG A 111 11.63 16.70 5.95
N ARG A 112 12.92 16.38 6.11
CA ARG A 112 13.51 15.13 5.60
C ARG A 112 12.85 13.91 6.25
N LEU A 113 12.61 13.95 7.55
CA LEU A 113 11.96 12.85 8.28
C LEU A 113 10.52 12.64 7.82
N ILE A 114 9.72 13.71 7.72
CA ILE A 114 8.33 13.65 7.22
C ILE A 114 8.30 13.07 5.80
N VAL A 115 9.14 13.59 4.89
CA VAL A 115 9.21 13.13 3.51
C VAL A 115 9.61 11.64 3.46
N ALA A 116 10.59 11.22 4.26
CA ALA A 116 11.01 9.82 4.30
C ALA A 116 9.91 8.90 4.83
N LEU A 117 9.27 9.25 5.95
CA LEU A 117 8.19 8.47 6.55
C LEU A 117 6.99 8.30 5.61
N ILE A 118 6.55 9.39 4.98
CA ILE A 118 5.45 9.36 4.01
C ILE A 118 5.83 8.56 2.77
N THR A 119 7.03 8.76 2.23
CA THR A 119 7.44 8.08 0.98
C THR A 119 7.64 6.58 1.20
N VAL A 120 8.41 6.20 2.22
CA VAL A 120 8.71 4.79 2.50
C VAL A 120 7.46 4.09 3.02
N GLY A 121 6.76 4.68 3.97
CA GLY A 121 5.52 4.12 4.52
C GLY A 121 4.43 4.03 3.46
N GLY A 122 4.24 5.09 2.68
CA GLY A 122 3.20 5.12 1.66
C GLY A 122 3.46 4.20 0.47
N ALA A 123 4.72 4.04 0.05
CA ALA A 123 5.05 3.11 -1.03
C ALA A 123 5.06 1.65 -0.56
N GLY A 124 5.45 1.40 0.70
CA GLY A 124 5.48 0.06 1.26
C GLY A 124 4.10 -0.50 1.60
N TYR A 125 3.19 0.34 2.13
CA TYR A 125 1.88 -0.11 2.63
C TYR A 125 1.05 -0.92 1.62
N PRO A 126 0.89 -0.49 0.34
CA PRO A 126 0.13 -1.25 -0.65
C PRO A 126 0.70 -2.66 -0.91
N LEU A 127 2.01 -2.85 -0.77
CA LEU A 127 2.66 -4.15 -0.98
C LEU A 127 2.15 -5.23 -0.01
N GLY A 128 1.57 -4.83 1.13
CA GLY A 128 0.99 -5.77 2.07
C GLY A 128 -0.21 -6.51 1.48
N TYR A 129 -1.00 -5.85 0.62
CA TYR A 129 -2.12 -6.51 -0.08
C TYR A 129 -1.64 -7.50 -1.13
N LEU A 130 -0.57 -7.16 -1.85
CA LEU A 130 0.05 -8.05 -2.82
C LEU A 130 0.66 -9.28 -2.13
N LEU A 131 1.37 -9.05 -1.02
CA LEU A 131 1.94 -10.12 -0.20
C LEU A 131 0.83 -11.02 0.37
N TRP A 132 -0.23 -10.43 0.93
CA TRP A 132 -1.36 -11.18 1.47
C TRP A 132 -1.99 -12.08 0.39
N SER A 133 -2.32 -11.51 -0.76
CA SER A 133 -2.87 -12.26 -1.89
C SER A 133 -1.93 -13.41 -2.32
N ALA A 134 -0.64 -13.13 -2.50
CA ALA A 134 0.34 -14.14 -2.91
C ALA A 134 0.52 -15.28 -1.89
N LEU A 135 0.33 -15.00 -0.60
CA LEU A 135 0.50 -15.99 0.47
C LEU A 135 -0.75 -16.83 0.73
N ILE A 136 -1.96 -16.31 0.47
CA ILE A 136 -3.22 -17.02 0.74
C ILE A 136 -3.19 -18.46 0.20
N PRO A 137 -2.83 -18.75 -1.08
CA PRO A 137 -2.85 -20.13 -1.58
C PRO A 137 -1.92 -21.10 -0.83
N ARG A 138 -0.88 -20.58 -0.17
CA ARG A 138 0.15 -21.39 0.51
C ARG A 138 -0.03 -21.47 2.02
N LEU A 139 -0.50 -20.39 2.66
CA LEU A 139 -0.59 -20.25 4.11
C LEU A 139 -2.02 -20.20 4.65
N GLY A 140 -3.03 -20.13 3.78
CA GLY A 140 -4.41 -19.86 4.18
C GLY A 140 -4.63 -18.39 4.50
N VAL A 141 -5.89 -18.00 4.69
CA VAL A 141 -6.30 -16.59 4.80
C VAL A 141 -5.73 -15.92 6.04
N GLU A 142 -5.86 -16.56 7.20
CA GLU A 142 -5.49 -15.98 8.49
C GLU A 142 -3.98 -15.84 8.66
N SER A 143 -3.21 -16.90 8.39
CA SER A 143 -1.75 -16.86 8.50
C SER A 143 -1.13 -15.89 7.49
N ALA A 144 -1.66 -15.85 6.26
CA ALA A 144 -1.22 -14.87 5.27
C ALA A 144 -1.50 -13.43 5.73
N LYS A 145 -2.67 -13.18 6.33
CA LYS A 145 -3.02 -11.85 6.88
C LYS A 145 -2.08 -11.44 7.99
N ASN A 146 -1.85 -12.32 8.97
CA ASN A 146 -0.95 -12.04 10.08
C ASN A 146 0.48 -11.75 9.59
N THR A 147 0.93 -12.48 8.57
CA THR A 147 2.24 -12.25 7.95
C THR A 147 2.30 -10.87 7.28
N ALA A 148 1.29 -10.52 6.47
CA ALA A 148 1.22 -9.22 5.81
C ALA A 148 1.11 -8.06 6.81
N GLU A 149 0.37 -8.24 7.91
CA GLU A 149 0.22 -7.26 8.99
C GLU A 149 1.59 -6.91 9.59
N TRP A 150 2.30 -7.91 10.10
CA TRP A 150 3.55 -7.67 10.84
C TRP A 150 4.71 -7.28 9.95
N LEU A 151 4.80 -7.85 8.74
CA LEU A 151 5.92 -7.57 7.84
C LEU A 151 5.72 -6.28 7.05
N VAL A 152 4.47 -5.88 6.78
CA VAL A 152 4.20 -4.78 5.85
C VAL A 152 3.22 -3.74 6.38
N TRP A 153 1.96 -4.09 6.67
CA TRP A 153 0.95 -3.08 6.98
C TRP A 153 1.28 -2.28 8.25
N ALA A 154 1.62 -2.94 9.35
CA ALA A 154 1.95 -2.27 10.61
C ALA A 154 3.19 -1.35 10.48
N PRO A 155 4.36 -1.79 9.99
CA PRO A 155 5.54 -0.92 9.91
C PRO A 155 5.37 0.21 8.90
N PHE A 156 4.90 -0.08 7.68
CA PHE A 156 4.82 0.93 6.62
C PHE A 156 3.58 1.83 6.77
N GLY A 157 2.42 1.26 7.12
CA GLY A 157 1.21 2.03 7.44
C GLY A 157 1.42 2.91 8.67
N GLY A 158 2.06 2.38 9.72
CA GLY A 158 2.46 3.15 10.89
C GLY A 158 3.39 4.31 10.54
N ALA A 159 4.43 4.07 9.74
CA ALA A 159 5.34 5.12 9.28
C ALA A 159 4.61 6.22 8.49
N ALA A 160 3.71 5.85 7.57
CA ALA A 160 2.91 6.81 6.80
C ALA A 160 2.01 7.65 7.72
N LEU A 161 1.30 7.02 8.66
CA LEU A 161 0.44 7.71 9.61
C LEU A 161 1.21 8.69 10.49
N VAL A 162 2.36 8.28 11.03
CA VAL A 162 3.23 9.17 11.82
C VAL A 162 3.70 10.34 10.98
N GLY A 163 4.15 10.10 9.74
CA GLY A 163 4.58 11.15 8.82
C GLY A 163 3.47 12.16 8.51
N LEU A 164 2.25 11.68 8.28
CA LEU A 164 1.08 12.53 8.04
C LEU A 164 0.71 13.37 9.27
N TRP A 165 0.69 12.78 10.46
CA TRP A 165 0.43 13.52 11.70
C TRP A 165 1.47 14.59 11.99
N MET A 166 2.75 14.29 11.74
CA MET A 166 3.83 15.27 11.83
C MET A 166 3.64 16.43 10.84
N LEU A 167 3.25 16.13 9.60
CA LEU A 167 2.95 17.15 8.59
C LEU A 167 1.77 18.03 9.01
N THR A 168 0.67 17.42 9.49
CA THR A 168 -0.49 18.13 10.03
C THR A 168 -0.08 19.08 11.16
N GLY A 169 0.72 18.60 12.12
CA GLY A 169 1.24 19.44 13.20
C GLY A 169 2.10 20.61 12.69
N ALA A 170 2.96 20.37 11.69
CA ALA A 170 3.79 21.41 11.10
C ALA A 170 2.96 22.50 10.38
N VAL A 171 1.90 22.11 9.67
CA VAL A 171 0.97 23.05 9.03
C VAL A 171 0.17 23.83 10.07
N ALA A 172 -0.36 23.16 11.08
CA ALA A 172 -1.11 23.80 12.18
C ALA A 172 -0.25 24.83 12.93
N MET A 173 1.01 24.49 13.25
CA MET A 173 1.95 25.43 13.86
C MET A 173 2.21 26.66 12.98
N ARG A 174 2.19 26.52 11.66
CA ARG A 174 2.34 27.65 10.74
C ARG A 174 1.10 28.56 10.77
N LEU A 175 -0.10 28.01 10.94
CA LEU A 175 -1.33 28.79 11.06
C LEU A 175 -1.36 29.61 12.36
N VAL A 176 -0.91 29.04 13.48
CA VAL A 176 -0.89 29.73 14.78
C VAL A 176 0.20 30.82 14.87
N ARG A 177 1.29 30.67 14.11
CA ARG A 177 2.42 31.63 14.09
C ARG A 177 2.30 32.70 12.99
N ARG A 178 1.17 32.76 12.29
CA ARG A 178 0.81 33.86 11.38
C ARG A 178 0.17 34.98 12.19
#